data_AF-A0A2M7Z1I0-F1
#
_entry.id   AF-A0A2M7Z1I0-F1
#
_cell.length_a   1.000
_cell.length_b   1.000
_cell.length_c   1.000
_cell.angle_alpha   90.00
_cell.angle_beta   90.00
_cell.angle_gamma   90.00
#
_symmetry.space_group_name_H-M   'P 1'
#
loop_
_entity.id
_entity.type
_entity.pdbx_description
1 polymer ?
#
loop_
_entity_poly.entity_id
_entity_poly.type
_entity_poly.pdbx_seq_one_letter_code
_entity_poly.pdbx_strand_id
1 'polypeptide(L)'
;EVDETLLQAKGAVVLSLDDLGSNDEDSHPILDALADRDQPSPLETLVSEDARQALVNAIERLPERQRLVLTLYYFEELTMKEIGVVLHVTESRICQLHAQAMIRLKALLHSRLGREEEGKSEEEGVRRKE
;
A
#
# COMPACT_ATOMS: atom_id res chain seq x y z
N GLU A 1 -4.24 6.80 36.03
CA GLU A 1 -5.14 6.86 34.87
C GLU A 1 -6.30 7.83 35.09
N VAL A 2 -7.26 7.57 36.00
CA VAL A 2 -8.42 8.47 36.24
C VAL A 2 -8.02 9.88 36.71
N ASP A 3 -7.06 10.00 37.64
CA ASP A 3 -6.54 11.31 38.11
C ASP A 3 -5.85 12.12 37.01
N GLU A 4 -5.27 11.44 36.03
CA GLU A 4 -4.51 12.05 34.94
C GLU A 4 -5.45 12.62 33.87
N THR A 5 -6.51 11.86 33.54
CA THR A 5 -7.59 12.34 32.67
C THR A 5 -8.35 13.52 33.28
N LEU A 6 -8.55 13.53 34.60
CA LEU A 6 -9.22 14.62 35.32
C LEU A 6 -8.36 15.89 35.36
N LEU A 7 -7.03 15.75 35.41
CA LEU A 7 -6.11 16.87 35.33
C LEU A 7 -6.08 17.49 33.92
N GLN A 8 -6.14 16.68 32.85
CA GLN A 8 -6.26 17.17 31.48
C GLN A 8 -7.59 17.86 31.20
N ALA A 9 -8.68 17.41 31.83
CA ALA A 9 -10.00 18.01 31.68
C ALA A 9 -10.17 19.33 32.46
N LYS A 10 -9.30 19.62 33.44
CA LYS A 10 -9.33 20.91 34.17
C LYS A 10 -8.93 22.05 33.23
N GLY A 11 -9.95 22.80 32.80
CA GLY A 11 -9.79 23.92 31.87
C GLY A 11 -10.31 23.66 30.46
N ALA A 12 -10.87 22.47 30.20
CA ALA A 12 -11.56 22.20 28.94
C ALA A 12 -12.83 23.06 28.84
N VAL A 13 -12.95 23.83 27.76
CA VAL A 13 -14.16 24.58 27.42
C VAL A 13 -14.89 23.80 26.33
N VAL A 14 -16.15 23.44 26.58
CA VAL A 14 -17.01 22.84 25.57
C VAL A 14 -17.48 23.95 24.65
N LEU A 15 -17.10 23.87 23.37
CA LEU A 15 -17.50 24.81 22.33
C LEU A 15 -18.36 24.07 21.31
N SER A 16 -19.41 24.74 20.82
CA SER A 16 -20.14 24.24 19.67
C SER A 16 -19.36 24.54 18.40
N LEU A 17 -19.18 23.54 17.55
CA LEU A 17 -18.55 23.73 16.24
C LEU A 17 -19.43 24.56 15.29
N ASP A 18 -20.75 24.58 15.51
CA ASP A 18 -21.70 25.41 14.73
C ASP A 18 -21.48 26.91 14.96
N ASP A 19 -20.96 27.30 16.14
CA ASP A 19 -20.78 28.70 16.55
C ASP A 19 -19.43 29.28 16.08
N LEU A 20 -18.56 28.43 15.51
CA LEU A 20 -17.24 28.83 15.01
C LEU A 20 -17.26 29.26 13.53
N GLY A 21 -18.36 29.01 12.81
CA GLY A 21 -18.55 29.37 11.41
C GLY A 21 -18.81 30.88 11.22
N SER A 22 -18.64 31.37 9.98
CA SER A 22 -19.05 32.74 9.64
C SER A 22 -20.57 32.85 9.52
N ASN A 23 -21.16 33.94 10.00
CA ASN A 23 -22.60 34.21 9.95
C ASN A 23 -23.11 34.67 8.56
N ASP A 24 -22.32 34.50 7.51
CA ASP A 24 -22.73 34.82 6.15
C ASP A 24 -23.62 33.71 5.60
N GLU A 25 -24.67 34.07 4.87
CA GLU A 25 -25.66 33.14 4.29
C GLU A 25 -25.04 32.06 3.37
N ASP A 26 -23.84 32.32 2.84
CA ASP A 26 -23.08 31.42 1.97
C ASP A 26 -21.99 30.59 2.70
N SER A 27 -21.93 30.65 4.03
CA SER A 27 -20.87 30.00 4.81
C SER A 27 -21.15 28.51 5.03
N HIS A 28 -20.22 27.67 4.60
CA HIS A 28 -20.27 26.23 4.89
C HIS A 28 -19.92 25.95 6.37
N PRO A 29 -20.62 25.01 7.03
CA PRO A 29 -20.28 24.57 8.39
C PRO A 29 -18.84 24.09 8.45
N ILE A 30 -18.13 24.42 9.54
CA ILE A 30 -16.73 23.97 9.75
C ILE A 30 -16.61 22.44 9.75
N LEU A 31 -17.67 21.75 10.18
CA LEU A 31 -17.74 20.29 10.13
C LEU A 31 -17.50 19.75 8.71
N ASP A 32 -18.01 20.42 7.68
CA ASP A 32 -17.87 19.97 6.29
C ASP A 32 -16.45 20.19 5.74
N ALA A 33 -15.69 21.11 6.34
CA ALA A 33 -14.29 21.37 6.01
C ALA A 33 -13.31 20.51 6.81
N LEU A 34 -13.79 19.77 7.81
CA LEU A 34 -12.94 18.97 8.69
C LEU A 34 -12.60 17.64 8.01
N ALA A 35 -11.38 17.51 7.52
CA ALA A 35 -10.88 16.25 7.00
C ALA A 35 -10.69 15.22 8.12
N ASP A 36 -11.21 14.01 7.92
CA ASP A 36 -10.85 12.85 8.72
C ASP A 36 -9.41 12.45 8.38
N ARG A 37 -8.50 12.67 9.33
CA ARG A 37 -7.06 12.41 9.16
C ARG A 37 -6.70 10.95 9.44
N ASP A 38 -7.61 10.18 10.02
CA ASP A 38 -7.41 8.77 10.30
C ASP A 38 -7.81 7.89 9.10
N GLN A 39 -8.42 8.49 8.07
CA GLN A 39 -8.77 7.81 6.82
C GLN A 39 -7.75 8.11 5.71
N PRO A 40 -7.36 7.10 4.92
CA PRO A 40 -6.55 7.33 3.74
C PRO A 40 -7.33 8.18 2.73
N SER A 41 -6.62 9.07 2.03
CA SER A 41 -7.19 9.83 0.94
C SER A 41 -7.61 8.90 -0.22
N PRO A 42 -8.59 9.29 -1.05
CA PRO A 42 -8.98 8.49 -2.22
C PRO A 42 -7.80 8.17 -3.16
N LEU A 43 -6.85 9.10 -3.28
CA LEU A 43 -5.62 8.89 -4.06
C LEU A 43 -4.75 7.78 -3.45
N GLU A 44 -4.55 7.79 -2.13
CA GLU A 44 -3.78 6.77 -1.44
C GLU A 44 -4.45 5.39 -1.56
N THR A 45 -5.78 5.33 -1.49
CA THR A 45 -6.52 4.10 -1.74
C THR A 45 -6.26 3.57 -3.15
N LEU A 46 -6.41 4.41 -4.18
CA LEU A 46 -6.17 3.99 -5.57
C LEU A 46 -4.73 3.52 -5.79
N VAL A 47 -3.74 4.26 -5.29
CA VAL A 47 -2.32 3.87 -5.38
C VAL A 47 -2.07 2.52 -4.70
N SER A 48 -2.71 2.28 -3.55
CA SER A 48 -2.58 1.01 -2.83
C SER A 48 -3.20 -0.16 -3.60
N GLU A 49 -4.35 0.07 -4.26
CA GLU A 49 -5.04 -0.92 -5.09
C GLU A 49 -4.22 -1.25 -6.34
N ASP A 50 -3.66 -0.23 -7.01
CA ASP A 50 -2.79 -0.41 -8.18
C ASP A 50 -1.52 -1.18 -7.82
N ALA A 51 -0.88 -0.85 -6.70
CA ALA A 51 0.29 -1.59 -6.19
C ALA A 51 -0.06 -3.06 -5.92
N ARG A 52 -1.23 -3.31 -5.30
CA ARG A 52 -1.74 -4.67 -5.06
C ARG A 52 -1.98 -5.40 -6.38
N GLN A 53 -2.62 -4.77 -7.35
CA GLN A 53 -2.91 -5.38 -8.64
C GLN A 53 -1.63 -5.64 -9.44
N ALA A 54 -0.62 -4.77 -9.33
CA ALA A 54 0.69 -4.98 -9.92
C ALA A 54 1.39 -6.21 -9.33
N LEU A 55 1.32 -6.40 -8.02
CA LEU A 55 1.86 -7.59 -7.34
C LEU A 55 1.14 -8.88 -7.77
N VAL A 56 -0.20 -8.88 -7.83
CA VAL A 56 -0.98 -10.04 -8.28
C VAL A 56 -0.54 -10.45 -9.69
N ASN A 57 -0.51 -9.50 -10.62
CA ASN A 57 -0.06 -9.74 -12.00
C ASN A 57 1.39 -10.26 -12.07
N ALA A 58 2.27 -9.78 -11.18
CA ALA A 58 3.67 -10.23 -11.14
C ALA A 58 3.77 -11.68 -10.65
N ILE A 59 2.97 -12.06 -9.64
CA ILE A 59 2.90 -13.44 -9.11
C ILE A 59 2.36 -14.40 -10.18
N GLU A 60 1.33 -14.00 -10.94
CA GLU A 60 0.76 -14.82 -12.03
C GLU A 60 1.77 -15.10 -13.16
N ARG A 61 2.71 -14.19 -13.39
CA ARG A 61 3.78 -14.35 -14.40
C ARG A 61 4.97 -15.19 -13.90
N LEU A 62 4.97 -15.61 -12.65
CA LEU A 62 6.01 -16.50 -12.14
C LEU A 62 5.84 -17.91 -12.72
N PRO A 63 6.95 -18.62 -12.99
CA PRO A 63 6.93 -20.05 -13.22
C PRO A 63 6.15 -20.78 -12.11
N GLU A 64 5.37 -21.78 -12.49
CA GLU A 64 4.47 -22.49 -11.58
C GLU A 64 5.18 -23.05 -10.33
N ARG A 65 6.38 -23.64 -10.50
CA ARG A 65 7.17 -24.15 -9.38
C ARG A 65 7.64 -23.06 -8.42
N GLN A 66 7.93 -21.85 -8.92
CA GLN A 66 8.33 -20.72 -8.08
C GLN A 66 7.14 -20.18 -7.29
N ARG A 67 6.00 -20.00 -7.96
CA ARG A 67 4.73 -19.60 -7.32
C ARG A 67 4.32 -20.59 -6.23
N LEU A 68 4.40 -21.89 -6.50
CA LEU A 68 4.09 -22.93 -5.53
C LEU A 68 4.99 -22.86 -4.29
N VAL A 69 6.30 -22.67 -4.46
CA VAL A 69 7.23 -22.48 -3.32
C VAL A 69 6.85 -21.26 -2.49
N LEU A 70 6.48 -20.14 -3.12
CA LEU A 70 6.03 -18.95 -2.40
C LEU A 70 4.71 -19.19 -1.66
N THR A 71 3.74 -19.88 -2.26
CA THR A 71 2.47 -20.23 -1.60
C THR A 71 2.72 -21.07 -0.36
N LEU A 72 3.52 -22.14 -0.48
CA LEU A 72 3.81 -23.02 0.65
C LEU A 72 4.57 -22.28 1.77
N TYR A 73 5.41 -21.31 1.44
CA TYR A 73 6.17 -20.56 2.44
C TYR A 73 5.35 -19.44 3.11
N TYR A 74 4.63 -18.63 2.34
CA TYR A 74 3.95 -17.43 2.84
C TYR A 74 2.50 -17.67 3.26
N PHE A 75 1.82 -18.66 2.68
CA PHE A 75 0.42 -18.94 2.96
C PHE A 75 0.24 -20.15 3.86
N GLU A 76 0.99 -21.23 3.60
CA GLU A 76 0.95 -22.44 4.42
C GLU A 76 1.99 -22.44 5.57
N GLU A 77 2.78 -21.37 5.69
CA GLU A 77 3.80 -21.16 6.74
C GLU A 77 4.82 -22.31 6.88
N LEU A 78 5.06 -23.08 5.81
CA LEU A 78 6.00 -24.20 5.83
C LEU A 78 7.45 -23.72 5.73
N THR A 79 8.35 -24.41 6.44
CA THR A 79 9.79 -24.16 6.33
C THR A 79 10.38 -24.70 5.02
N MET A 80 11.52 -24.18 4.60
CA MET A 80 12.22 -24.64 3.37
C MET A 80 12.49 -26.15 3.39
N LYS A 81 12.76 -26.71 4.57
CA LYS A 81 12.98 -28.14 4.78
C LYS A 81 11.69 -28.95 4.56
N GLU A 82 10.57 -28.51 5.14
CA GLU A 82 9.25 -29.16 4.97
C GLU A 82 8.78 -29.08 3.53
N ILE A 83 8.93 -27.93 2.88
CA ILE A 83 8.63 -27.74 1.46
C ILE A 83 9.47 -28.71 0.60
N GLY A 84 10.75 -28.89 0.92
CA GLY A 84 11.61 -29.85 0.24
C GLY A 84 11.09 -31.29 0.35
N VAL A 85 10.61 -31.69 1.52
CA VAL A 85 9.97 -33.00 1.73
C VAL A 85 8.69 -33.14 0.89
N VAL A 86 7.80 -32.14 0.94
CA VAL A 86 6.52 -32.12 0.20
C VAL A 86 6.74 -32.19 -1.32
N LEU A 87 7.74 -31.47 -1.83
CA LEU A 87 8.02 -31.39 -3.26
C LEU A 87 9.06 -32.42 -3.75
N HIS A 88 9.50 -33.33 -2.89
CA HIS A 88 10.53 -34.34 -3.15
C HIS A 88 11.83 -33.76 -3.76
N VAL A 89 12.30 -32.64 -3.22
CA VAL A 89 13.53 -31.95 -3.63
C VAL A 89 14.35 -31.52 -2.42
N THR A 90 15.63 -31.21 -2.62
CA THR A 90 16.49 -30.75 -1.53
C THR A 90 16.12 -29.34 -1.05
N GLU A 91 16.36 -29.05 0.22
CA GLU A 91 16.20 -27.71 0.81
C GLU A 91 16.94 -26.63 -0.01
N SER A 92 18.19 -26.92 -0.39
CA SER A 92 18.99 -26.02 -1.23
C SER A 92 18.28 -25.66 -2.54
N ARG A 93 17.57 -26.62 -3.16
CA ARG A 93 16.79 -26.36 -4.38
C ARG A 93 15.61 -25.44 -4.12
N ILE A 94 14.94 -25.57 -2.98
CA ILE A 94 13.84 -24.66 -2.58
C ILE A 94 14.39 -23.25 -2.34
N CYS A 95 15.50 -23.11 -1.61
CA CYS A 95 16.15 -21.81 -1.40
C CYS A 95 16.49 -21.11 -2.73
N GLN A 96 16.99 -21.86 -3.72
CA GLN A 96 17.25 -21.34 -5.06
C GLN A 96 15.97 -20.91 -5.79
N LEU A 97 14.92 -21.73 -5.76
CA LEU A 97 13.63 -21.40 -6.38
C LEU A 97 13.01 -20.14 -5.75
N HIS A 98 13.06 -20.03 -4.43
CA HIS A 98 12.61 -18.85 -3.68
C HIS A 98 13.41 -17.61 -4.09
N ALA A 99 14.74 -17.68 -4.08
CA ALA A 99 15.59 -16.56 -4.49
C ALA A 99 15.33 -16.12 -5.93
N GLN A 100 15.19 -17.05 -6.86
CA GLN A 100 14.84 -16.75 -8.26
C GLN A 100 13.46 -16.09 -8.38
N ALA A 101 12.47 -16.56 -7.61
CA ALA A 101 11.14 -15.96 -7.58
C ALA A 101 11.21 -14.50 -7.10
N MET A 102 11.97 -14.23 -6.03
CA MET A 102 12.15 -12.88 -5.49
C MET A 102 12.83 -11.93 -6.48
N ILE A 103 13.88 -12.38 -7.18
CA ILE A 103 14.56 -11.58 -8.21
C ILE A 103 13.57 -11.25 -9.35
N ARG A 104 12.78 -12.24 -9.78
CA ARG A 104 11.83 -12.08 -10.87
C ARG A 104 10.68 -11.15 -10.50
N LEU A 105 10.14 -11.26 -9.28
CA LEU A 105 9.12 -10.35 -8.76
C LEU A 105 9.62 -8.91 -8.74
N LYS A 106 10.82 -8.67 -8.20
CA LYS A 106 11.43 -7.34 -8.19
C LYS A 106 11.58 -6.77 -9.59
N ALA A 107 12.08 -7.55 -10.54
CA ALA A 107 12.22 -7.11 -11.93
C ALA A 107 10.88 -6.76 -12.58
N LEU A 108 9.84 -7.59 -12.37
CA LEU A 108 8.50 -7.34 -12.90
C LEU A 108 7.88 -6.06 -12.33
N LEU A 109 8.01 -5.82 -11.03
CA LEU A 109 7.48 -4.63 -10.38
C LEU A 109 8.25 -3.36 -10.80
N HIS A 110 9.58 -3.41 -10.85
CA HIS A 110 10.41 -2.27 -11.30
C HIS A 110 10.16 -1.92 -12.77
N SER A 111 9.95 -2.91 -13.64
CA SER A 111 9.66 -2.66 -15.06
C SER A 111 8.34 -1.93 -15.30
N ARG A 112 7.39 -2.02 -14.34
CA ARG A 112 6.11 -1.33 -14.41
C ARG A 112 6.23 0.09 -13.86
N LEU A 113 6.91 0.27 -12.73
CA LEU A 113 7.20 1.57 -12.12
C LEU A 113 8.06 2.46 -13.03
N GLY A 114 9.02 1.87 -13.76
CA GLY A 114 9.87 2.61 -14.70
C GLY A 114 9.16 3.12 -15.95
N ARG A 115 8.00 2.56 -16.31
CA ARG A 115 7.20 3.00 -17.47
C ARG A 115 6.36 4.25 -17.17
N GLU A 116 6.11 4.57 -15.90
CA GLU A 116 5.34 5.74 -15.49
C GLU A 116 6.20 7.03 -15.50
N GLU A 117 7.52 6.90 -15.35
CA GLU A 117 8.49 8.01 -15.41
C GLU A 117 8.77 8.47 -16.86
N GLU A 118 8.73 7.57 -17.84
CA GLU A 118 8.97 7.91 -19.26
C GLU A 118 7.80 8.68 -19.90
N GLY A 119 6.55 8.42 -19.46
CA GLY A 119 5.35 9.11 -19.98
C GLY A 119 5.23 10.58 -19.57
N LYS A 120 5.79 10.98 -18.41
CA LYS A 120 5.81 12.39 -17.98
C LYS A 120 6.78 13.26 -18.78
N SER A 121 7.83 12.66 -19.33
CA SER A 121 8.84 13.38 -20.13
C SER A 121 8.33 13.78 -21.52
N GLU A 122 7.37 13.04 -22.08
CA GLU A 122 6.77 13.38 -23.37
C GLU A 122 5.70 14.49 -23.26
N GLU A 123 4.94 14.55 -22.16
CA GLU A 123 3.92 15.60 -21.97
C GLU A 123 4.49 16.99 -21.61
N GLU A 124 5.64 17.06 -20.92
CA GLU A 124 6.32 18.34 -20.65
C GLU A 124 7.05 18.92 -21.88
N GLY A 125 7.40 18.08 -22.87
CA GLY A 125 7.99 18.51 -24.13
C GLY A 125 6.99 19.17 -25.09
N VAL A 126 5.71 18.81 -25.01
CA VAL A 126 4.65 19.33 -25.89
C VAL A 126 4.14 20.70 -25.43
N ARG A 127 4.10 20.98 -24.11
CA ARG A 127 3.66 22.29 -23.56
C ARG A 127 4.65 23.45 -23.70
N ARG A 128 5.88 23.21 -24.18
CA ARG A 128 6.89 24.28 -24.43
C ARG A 128 6.89 24.81 -25.87
N LYS A 129 5.98 24.35 -26.73
CA LYS A 129 5.90 24.75 -28.15
C LYS A 129 4.61 25.49 -28.56
N GLU A 130 3.76 25.88 -27.62
CA GLU A 130 2.66 26.82 -27.87
C GLU A 130 2.97 28.21 -27.32
#